data_AF-B2AT96-F1
#
_entry.id   AF-B2AT96-F1
#
_cell.length_a   1.000
_cell.length_b   1.000
_cell.length_c   1.000
_cell.angle_alpha   90.00
_cell.angle_beta   90.00
_cell.angle_gamma   90.00
#
_symmetry.space_group_name_H-M   'P 1'
#
loop_
_entity.id
_entity.type
_entity.pdbx_description
1 polymer ?
#
loop_
_entity_poly.entity_id
_entity_poly.type
_entity_poly.pdbx_seq_one_letter_code
_entity_poly.pdbx_strand_id
1 'polypeptide(L)'
;MMKSQLGKAIASTLSQLTTRLTQSPSLSSPKSSTTDHPLPNNLQTTIFLTATYTPTPTSTATSGTPSATPTGLGCPQSQGQHYTSNNNKKFITLCGVDYSDDGEAKNISNAKVKSLRDCLELCSKKKECTGVGWGVMEGDKVGEHTCWMKNGLNSSHEARGDWAFGVLLGE
;
A
#
# COMPACT_ATOMS: atom_id res chain seq x y z
N MET A 1 24.20 -24.99 51.75
CA MET A 1 24.37 -24.02 52.85
C MET A 1 24.17 -22.61 52.30
N MET A 2 23.00 -21.99 52.53
CA MET A 2 22.78 -20.74 53.31
C MET A 2 22.53 -19.54 52.36
N LYS A 3 21.29 -19.25 51.92
CA LYS A 3 20.29 -18.35 52.53
C LYS A 3 20.83 -16.97 52.94
N SER A 4 20.35 -15.89 52.29
CA SER A 4 19.79 -14.74 53.01
C SER A 4 18.95 -13.82 52.11
N GLN A 5 17.70 -13.60 52.53
CA GLN A 5 16.74 -12.59 52.06
C GLN A 5 16.85 -11.34 52.93
N LEU A 6 16.49 -10.17 52.38
CA LEU A 6 15.82 -9.05 53.08
C LEU A 6 15.39 -8.04 52.00
N GLY A 7 14.19 -7.45 51.89
CA GLY A 7 12.89 -7.45 52.59
C GLY A 7 12.04 -6.37 51.86
N LYS A 8 10.81 -6.66 51.37
CA LYS A 8 9.49 -6.17 51.87
C LYS A 8 9.52 -4.76 52.49
N ALA A 9 8.57 -3.84 52.31
CA ALA A 9 7.32 -3.69 51.59
C ALA A 9 6.85 -2.24 51.86
N ILE A 10 6.05 -1.60 51.00
CA ILE A 10 4.99 -0.68 51.46
C ILE A 10 3.77 -0.82 50.57
N ALA A 11 2.64 -1.07 51.21
CA ALA A 11 1.32 -1.16 50.61
C ALA A 11 0.44 -0.05 51.17
N SER A 12 -0.59 0.29 50.40
CA SER A 12 -1.87 0.85 50.83
C SER A 12 -1.97 2.36 51.07
N THR A 13 -2.69 3.02 50.15
CA THR A 13 -3.73 3.97 50.54
C THR A 13 -4.92 3.84 49.60
N LEU A 14 -6.01 3.28 50.13
CA LEU A 14 -7.36 3.43 49.58
C LEU A 14 -7.88 4.84 49.91
N SER A 15 -8.51 5.50 48.93
CA SER A 15 -9.78 6.18 49.18
C SER A 15 -10.55 6.36 47.89
N GLN A 16 -11.75 5.77 47.91
CA GLN A 16 -12.80 5.83 46.93
C GLN A 16 -13.40 7.24 46.94
N LEU A 17 -13.72 7.81 45.77
CA LEU A 17 -14.88 8.67 45.64
C LEU A 17 -15.63 8.30 44.35
N THR A 18 -16.92 8.14 44.54
CA THR A 18 -17.90 7.50 43.69
C THR A 18 -18.65 8.53 42.84
N THR A 19 -18.97 8.12 41.60
CA THR A 19 -20.20 8.47 40.85
C THR A 19 -20.36 9.93 40.37
N ARG A 20 -20.45 10.13 39.04
CA ARG A 20 -21.73 10.42 38.34
C ARG A 20 -21.57 10.91 36.89
N LEU A 21 -22.34 10.25 36.03
CA LEU A 21 -23.13 10.77 34.89
C LEU A 21 -22.46 11.00 33.52
N THR A 22 -22.82 10.11 32.59
CA THR A 22 -23.51 10.40 31.31
C THR A 22 -23.12 11.66 30.54
N GLN A 23 -22.50 11.51 29.36
CA GLN A 23 -23.18 11.79 28.08
C GLN A 23 -22.25 11.55 26.87
N SER A 24 -22.74 10.73 25.94
CA SER A 24 -22.27 10.67 24.55
C SER A 24 -22.87 11.84 23.75
N PRO A 25 -22.09 12.55 22.93
CA PRO A 25 -22.66 13.29 21.80
C PRO A 25 -22.64 12.41 20.55
N SER A 26 -23.82 11.88 20.20
CA SER A 26 -24.12 11.45 18.82
C SER A 26 -24.28 12.70 17.96
N LEU A 27 -23.44 12.86 16.94
CA LEU A 27 -23.62 13.91 15.93
C LEU A 27 -24.16 13.29 14.63
N SER A 28 -25.37 13.73 14.32
CA SER A 28 -26.29 13.22 13.31
C SER A 28 -25.84 13.54 11.88
N SER A 29 -26.13 12.61 10.97
CA SER A 29 -26.15 12.81 9.52
C SER A 29 -27.15 13.91 9.11
N PRO A 30 -26.81 14.78 8.15
CA PRO A 30 -27.82 15.54 7.42
C PRO A 30 -28.40 14.69 6.29
N LYS A 31 -29.66 14.28 6.47
CA LYS A 31 -30.56 13.78 5.42
C LYS A 31 -31.16 15.01 4.70
N SER A 32 -30.67 15.35 3.52
CA SER A 32 -31.35 16.35 2.67
C SER A 32 -32.53 15.70 1.95
N SER A 33 -33.71 16.19 2.28
CA SER A 33 -34.98 15.88 1.64
C SER A 33 -35.16 16.64 0.33
N THR A 34 -35.70 15.91 -0.65
CA THR A 34 -36.68 16.25 -1.68
C THR A 34 -37.02 17.73 -1.91
N THR A 35 -36.71 18.21 -3.13
CA THR A 35 -37.50 19.25 -3.79
C THR A 35 -38.13 18.65 -5.04
N ASP A 36 -39.45 18.57 -4.98
CA ASP A 36 -40.41 18.30 -6.05
C ASP A 36 -40.29 19.38 -7.15
N HIS A 37 -40.14 18.97 -8.40
CA HIS A 37 -40.32 19.85 -9.56
C HIS A 37 -41.14 19.09 -10.63
N PRO A 38 -42.30 19.62 -11.05
CA PRO A 38 -43.24 18.93 -11.94
C PRO A 38 -42.75 18.80 -13.39
N LEU A 39 -43.15 17.69 -14.02
CA LEU A 39 -43.07 17.45 -15.46
C LEU A 39 -43.85 18.50 -16.26
N PRO A 40 -43.29 19.02 -17.36
CA PRO A 40 -44.09 19.40 -18.52
C PRO A 40 -44.12 18.24 -19.52
N ASN A 41 -45.32 17.71 -19.74
CA ASN A 41 -45.64 16.94 -20.93
C ASN A 41 -45.40 17.82 -22.16
N ASN A 42 -44.47 17.44 -23.04
CA ASN A 42 -44.49 17.93 -24.39
C ASN A 42 -44.25 16.78 -25.38
N LEU A 43 -45.30 16.52 -26.15
CA LEU A 43 -45.36 15.55 -27.21
C LEU A 43 -44.65 16.16 -28.43
N GLN A 44 -43.45 15.69 -28.79
CA GLN A 44 -42.83 16.10 -30.05
C GLN A 44 -42.10 14.94 -30.75
N THR A 45 -42.79 14.47 -31.79
CA THR A 45 -42.33 13.58 -32.86
C THR A 45 -40.93 13.95 -33.33
N THR A 46 -39.98 13.01 -33.27
CA THR A 46 -38.66 13.16 -33.91
C THR A 46 -38.33 11.94 -34.78
N ILE A 47 -37.82 12.28 -35.96
CA ILE A 47 -37.65 11.51 -37.19
C ILE A 47 -36.47 10.54 -37.06
N PHE A 48 -36.61 9.30 -37.56
CA PHE A 48 -35.50 8.35 -37.68
C PHE A 48 -34.60 8.72 -38.87
N LEU A 49 -33.33 9.03 -38.60
CA LEU A 49 -32.28 9.12 -39.63
C LEU A 49 -31.28 7.98 -39.40
N THR A 50 -31.21 7.06 -40.35
CA THR A 50 -30.19 6.00 -40.41
C THR A 50 -28.86 6.57 -40.87
N ALA A 51 -27.87 6.67 -39.98
CA ALA A 51 -26.49 6.93 -40.35
C ALA A 51 -25.73 5.60 -40.46
N THR A 52 -25.18 5.32 -41.64
CA THR A 52 -24.26 4.22 -41.92
C THR A 52 -22.87 4.53 -41.37
N TYR A 53 -22.39 3.72 -40.44
CA TYR A 53 -21.03 3.83 -39.87
C TYR A 53 -20.08 2.87 -40.59
N THR A 54 -19.08 3.45 -41.25
CA THR A 54 -17.93 2.75 -41.86
C THR A 54 -16.85 2.54 -40.78
N PRO A 55 -16.37 1.30 -40.52
CA PRO A 55 -15.27 1.10 -39.58
C PRO A 55 -13.91 1.36 -40.26
N THR A 56 -13.15 2.31 -39.72
CA THR A 56 -11.73 2.51 -40.06
C THR A 56 -10.86 1.65 -39.14
N PRO A 57 -10.02 0.74 -39.63
CA PRO A 57 -9.03 0.08 -38.79
C PRO A 57 -7.83 0.99 -38.60
N THR A 58 -7.51 1.34 -37.34
CA THR A 58 -6.24 1.99 -36.99
C THR A 58 -5.42 1.02 -36.13
N SER A 59 -4.47 0.35 -36.79
CA SER A 59 -3.37 -0.34 -36.11
C SER A 59 -2.32 0.71 -35.72
N THR A 60 -2.14 0.93 -34.43
CA THR A 60 -0.98 1.68 -33.92
C THR A 60 -0.05 0.71 -33.21
N ALA A 61 0.99 0.28 -33.92
CA ALA A 61 2.12 -0.41 -33.31
C ALA A 61 2.98 0.64 -32.60
N THR A 62 2.94 0.65 -31.27
CA THR A 62 3.83 1.50 -30.46
C THR A 62 5.16 0.77 -30.28
N SER A 63 6.18 1.17 -31.04
CA SER A 63 7.57 0.78 -30.77
C SER A 63 8.00 1.36 -29.41
N GLY A 64 8.20 0.48 -28.43
CA GLY A 64 8.64 0.87 -27.09
C GLY A 64 10.08 1.37 -27.09
N THR A 65 10.27 2.65 -26.78
CA THR A 65 11.57 3.21 -26.40
C THR A 65 12.05 2.54 -25.10
N PRO A 66 13.34 2.17 -24.96
CA PRO A 66 13.87 1.71 -23.68
C PRO A 66 13.70 2.81 -22.64
N SER A 67 12.84 2.56 -21.66
CA SER A 67 12.61 3.44 -20.53
C SER A 67 13.91 3.53 -19.73
N ALA A 68 14.45 4.75 -19.59
CA ALA A 68 15.61 4.99 -18.75
C ALA A 68 15.32 4.46 -17.35
N THR A 69 16.20 3.61 -16.84
CA THR A 69 16.09 3.10 -15.47
C THR A 69 16.15 4.29 -14.50
N PRO A 70 15.14 4.54 -13.66
CA PRO A 70 15.18 5.65 -12.71
C PRO A 70 16.29 5.45 -11.69
N THR A 71 17.23 6.40 -11.64
CA THR A 71 18.30 6.49 -10.64
C THR A 71 17.72 7.03 -9.34
N GLY A 72 17.00 6.19 -8.60
CA GLY A 72 16.42 6.57 -7.31
C GLY A 72 14.98 6.10 -7.17
N LEU A 73 14.81 4.81 -6.92
CA LEU A 73 13.52 4.19 -6.59
C LEU A 73 13.06 4.49 -5.14
N GLY A 74 13.45 5.65 -4.57
CA GLY A 74 13.07 6.05 -3.22
C GLY A 74 11.68 6.67 -3.14
N CYS A 75 11.00 6.44 -2.02
CA CYS A 75 9.71 7.08 -1.73
C CYS A 75 9.89 8.47 -1.12
N PRO A 76 9.00 9.43 -1.44
CA PRO A 76 7.75 9.29 -2.20
C PRO A 76 7.88 9.40 -3.73
N GLN A 77 9.03 9.83 -4.25
CA GLN A 77 9.21 10.14 -5.69
C GLN A 77 8.95 8.97 -6.64
N SER A 78 9.07 7.74 -6.15
CA SER A 78 8.94 6.54 -6.97
C SER A 78 7.54 5.93 -6.98
N GLN A 79 6.56 6.60 -6.37
CA GLN A 79 5.18 6.13 -6.37
C GLN A 79 4.70 5.85 -7.81
N GLY A 80 4.22 4.64 -8.05
CA GLY A 80 3.71 4.18 -9.34
C GLY A 80 4.78 3.90 -10.40
N GLN A 81 6.08 4.05 -10.09
CA GLN A 81 7.13 3.82 -11.06
C GLN A 81 7.35 2.34 -11.33
N HIS A 82 7.58 2.01 -12.60
CA HIS A 82 7.84 0.65 -13.05
C HIS A 82 9.34 0.36 -13.10
N TYR A 83 9.70 -0.86 -12.72
CA TYR A 83 11.06 -1.38 -12.81
C TYR A 83 11.07 -2.72 -13.54
N THR A 84 11.91 -2.86 -14.57
CA THR A 84 12.18 -4.16 -15.19
C THR A 84 13.53 -4.67 -14.71
N SER A 85 13.52 -5.82 -14.05
CA SER A 85 14.73 -6.47 -13.56
C SER A 85 15.52 -7.16 -14.68
N ASN A 86 16.76 -7.52 -14.39
CA ASN A 86 17.62 -8.26 -15.32
C ASN A 86 17.05 -9.65 -15.71
N ASN A 87 16.16 -10.21 -14.88
CA ASN A 87 15.46 -11.47 -15.15
C ASN A 87 14.11 -11.25 -15.86
N ASN A 88 13.90 -10.09 -16.49
CA ASN A 88 12.67 -9.69 -17.19
C ASN A 88 11.39 -9.66 -16.34
N LYS A 89 11.50 -9.78 -15.01
CA LYS A 89 10.38 -9.55 -14.09
C LYS A 89 10.14 -8.05 -13.96
N LYS A 90 8.88 -7.63 -14.09
CA LYS A 90 8.45 -6.23 -13.98
C LYS A 90 7.84 -5.96 -12.62
N PHE A 91 8.15 -4.83 -12.03
CA PHE A 91 7.65 -4.44 -10.72
C PHE A 91 7.03 -3.04 -10.79
N ILE A 92 6.03 -2.77 -9.94
CA ILE A 92 5.54 -1.42 -9.64
C ILE A 92 5.95 -1.04 -8.22
N THR A 93 6.39 0.20 -8.03
CA THR A 93 6.72 0.74 -6.71
C THR A 93 5.50 1.43 -6.09
N LEU A 94 5.20 1.09 -4.85
CA LEU A 94 4.18 1.69 -4.01
C LEU A 94 4.86 2.27 -2.77
N CYS A 95 4.47 3.47 -2.37
CA CYS A 95 5.02 4.20 -1.23
C CYS A 95 4.00 4.25 -0.10
N GLY A 96 4.47 4.16 1.14
CA GLY A 96 3.60 4.23 2.31
C GLY A 96 2.67 3.04 2.49
N VAL A 97 3.03 1.87 1.92
CA VAL A 97 2.27 0.62 2.09
C VAL A 97 3.21 -0.53 2.41
N ASP A 98 2.77 -1.46 3.25
CA ASP A 98 3.50 -2.71 3.49
C ASP A 98 2.56 -3.92 3.57
N TYR A 99 3.14 -5.11 3.53
CA TYR A 99 2.47 -6.40 3.65
C TYR A 99 3.22 -7.26 4.68
N SER A 100 3.19 -6.91 5.97
CA SER A 100 4.00 -7.57 7.03
C SER A 100 3.22 -8.34 8.09
N ASP A 101 1.90 -8.20 8.16
CA ASP A 101 1.10 -8.89 9.17
C ASP A 101 0.71 -10.32 8.76
N ASP A 102 0.28 -11.11 9.76
CA ASP A 102 -0.25 -12.44 9.58
C ASP A 102 -1.48 -12.39 8.65
N GLY A 103 -1.34 -12.98 7.46
CA GLY A 103 -2.38 -13.00 6.42
C GLY A 103 -2.23 -11.95 5.32
N GLU A 104 -1.23 -11.05 5.42
CA GLU A 104 -0.91 -10.07 4.39
C GLU A 104 0.08 -10.60 3.36
N ALA A 105 1.18 -11.18 3.85
CA ALA A 105 2.17 -11.88 3.02
C ALA A 105 3.08 -12.77 3.88
N LYS A 106 3.72 -13.74 3.22
CA LYS A 106 4.78 -14.55 3.83
C LYS A 106 6.14 -13.91 3.60
N ASN A 107 6.89 -13.62 4.66
CA ASN A 107 8.32 -13.30 4.54
C ASN A 107 9.09 -14.56 4.14
N ILE A 108 9.77 -14.51 2.98
CA ILE A 108 10.53 -15.66 2.45
C ILE A 108 12.03 -15.52 2.63
N SER A 109 12.56 -14.29 2.69
CA SER A 109 13.97 -14.01 2.98
C SER A 109 14.19 -12.52 3.21
N ASN A 110 15.35 -12.15 3.74
CA ASN A 110 15.76 -10.75 3.86
C ASN A 110 17.25 -10.57 3.52
N ALA A 111 17.62 -9.34 3.16
CA ALA A 111 19.00 -8.96 2.90
C ALA A 111 19.20 -7.47 3.16
N LYS A 112 20.41 -7.06 3.57
CA LYS A 112 20.76 -5.64 3.65
C LYS A 112 21.19 -5.12 2.27
N VAL A 113 20.56 -4.05 1.79
CA VAL A 113 20.84 -3.45 0.48
C VAL A 113 20.75 -1.93 0.51
N LYS A 114 21.43 -1.29 -0.45
CA LYS A 114 21.54 0.18 -0.52
C LYS A 114 20.40 0.86 -1.25
N SER A 115 19.59 0.12 -1.99
CA SER A 115 18.51 0.68 -2.80
C SER A 115 17.33 -0.29 -2.96
N LEU A 116 16.13 0.26 -3.21
CA LEU A 116 14.97 -0.54 -3.61
C LEU A 116 15.27 -1.33 -4.89
N ARG A 117 16.03 -0.77 -5.85
CA ARG A 117 16.42 -1.48 -7.09
C ARG A 117 17.15 -2.79 -6.78
N ASP A 118 18.12 -2.76 -5.87
CA ASP A 118 18.85 -3.97 -5.46
C ASP A 118 17.92 -4.98 -4.80
N CYS A 119 16.94 -4.50 -4.03
CA CYS A 119 15.93 -5.36 -3.41
C CYS A 119 15.03 -6.05 -4.46
N LEU A 120 14.59 -5.32 -5.49
CA LEU A 120 13.82 -5.86 -6.61
C LEU A 120 14.64 -6.88 -7.42
N GLU A 121 15.93 -6.65 -7.60
CA GLU A 121 16.84 -7.62 -8.24
C GLU A 121 17.06 -8.90 -7.42
N LEU A 122 17.05 -8.82 -6.10
CA LEU A 122 17.09 -10.01 -5.25
C LEU A 122 15.79 -10.80 -5.34
N CYS A 123 14.66 -10.10 -5.36
CA CYS A 123 13.34 -10.71 -5.55
C CYS A 123 13.23 -11.39 -6.91
N SER A 124 13.70 -10.75 -7.98
CA SER A 124 13.60 -11.30 -9.35
C SER A 124 14.32 -12.64 -9.55
N LYS A 125 15.28 -12.97 -8.69
CA LYS A 125 16.04 -14.24 -8.69
C LYS A 125 15.32 -15.37 -7.95
N LYS A 126 14.27 -15.06 -7.20
CA LYS A 126 13.50 -16.02 -6.41
C LYS A 126 12.15 -16.22 -7.08
N LYS A 127 11.89 -17.45 -7.52
CA LYS A 127 10.65 -17.79 -8.24
C LYS A 127 9.41 -17.45 -7.41
N GLU A 128 9.45 -17.67 -6.11
CA GLU A 128 8.32 -17.44 -5.19
C GLU A 128 8.21 -15.99 -4.69
N CYS A 129 9.09 -15.07 -5.11
CA CYS A 129 9.04 -13.70 -4.63
C CYS A 129 8.05 -12.88 -5.47
N THR A 130 6.99 -12.41 -4.82
CA THR A 130 5.93 -11.61 -5.44
C THR A 130 5.99 -10.13 -5.03
N GLY A 131 6.81 -9.79 -4.04
CA GLY A 131 7.06 -8.40 -3.69
C GLY A 131 8.17 -8.20 -2.67
N VAL A 132 8.50 -6.93 -2.43
CA VAL A 132 9.51 -6.54 -1.45
C VAL A 132 9.12 -5.30 -0.68
N GLY A 133 9.43 -5.26 0.61
CA GLY A 133 9.44 -4.03 1.41
C GLY A 133 10.87 -3.53 1.64
N TRP A 134 11.10 -2.23 1.52
CA TRP A 134 12.40 -1.60 1.72
C TRP A 134 12.24 -0.16 2.20
N GLY A 135 12.95 0.20 3.27
CA GLY A 135 12.93 1.55 3.82
C GLY A 135 13.64 1.62 5.16
N VAL A 136 13.72 2.83 5.73
CA VAL A 136 14.45 3.07 6.98
C VAL A 136 13.75 2.40 8.16
N MET A 137 14.43 1.48 8.82
CA MET A 137 14.02 0.92 10.12
C MET A 137 14.93 1.37 11.25
N GLU A 138 14.43 1.28 12.48
CA GLU A 138 15.25 1.50 13.66
C GLU A 138 16.42 0.52 13.70
N GLY A 139 17.63 1.03 13.93
CA GLY A 139 18.86 0.24 13.95
C GLY A 139 19.50 -0.01 12.58
N ASP A 140 18.94 0.52 11.48
CA ASP A 140 19.61 0.50 10.19
C ASP A 140 20.87 1.35 10.17
N LYS A 141 21.88 0.90 9.41
CA LYS A 141 23.04 1.72 9.10
C LYS A 141 22.66 2.77 8.07
N VAL A 142 23.28 3.94 8.14
CA VAL A 142 23.07 5.00 7.15
C VAL A 142 23.38 4.45 5.75
N GLY A 143 22.39 4.53 4.86
CA GLY A 143 22.51 4.11 3.46
C GLY A 143 22.37 2.61 3.21
N GLU A 144 21.98 1.80 4.20
CA GLU A 144 21.72 0.38 4.03
C GLU A 144 20.49 -0.06 4.83
N HIS A 145 19.47 -0.55 4.11
CA HIS A 145 18.19 -0.93 4.69
C HIS A 145 17.88 -2.40 4.46
N THR A 146 17.05 -2.99 5.31
CA THR A 146 16.60 -4.36 5.09
C THR A 146 15.62 -4.41 3.91
N CYS A 147 15.96 -5.23 2.93
CA CYS A 147 15.07 -5.75 1.91
C CYS A 147 14.29 -6.94 2.48
N TRP A 148 12.97 -6.80 2.61
CA TRP A 148 12.07 -7.86 3.05
C TRP A 148 11.40 -8.48 1.84
N MET A 149 11.86 -9.65 1.41
CA MET A 149 11.28 -10.36 0.27
C MET A 149 10.07 -11.18 0.73
N LYS A 150 8.97 -11.04 -0.02
CA LYS A 150 7.65 -11.54 0.33
C LYS A 150 7.04 -12.40 -0.77
N ASN A 151 6.17 -13.32 -0.37
CA ASN A 151 5.34 -14.16 -1.23
C ASN A 151 3.87 -14.06 -0.78
N GLY A 152 2.94 -14.31 -1.70
CA GLY A 152 1.51 -14.44 -1.40
C GLY A 152 0.91 -13.15 -0.88
N LEU A 153 1.11 -12.05 -1.61
CA LEU A 153 0.55 -10.74 -1.26
C LEU A 153 -0.98 -10.81 -1.31
N ASN A 154 -1.63 -10.38 -0.23
CA ASN A 154 -3.08 -10.40 -0.08
C ASN A 154 -3.62 -9.00 0.23
N SER A 155 -3.65 -8.60 1.50
CA SER A 155 -4.04 -7.26 1.94
C SER A 155 -2.80 -6.47 2.39
N SER A 156 -2.77 -5.18 2.07
CA SER A 156 -1.75 -4.26 2.57
C SER A 156 -2.27 -3.40 3.71
N HIS A 157 -1.37 -2.85 4.51
CA HIS A 157 -1.66 -1.76 5.45
C HIS A 157 -0.83 -0.50 5.14
N GLU A 158 -1.19 0.61 5.78
CA GLU A 158 -0.47 1.87 5.69
C GLU A 158 0.87 1.81 6.44
N ALA A 159 1.95 2.16 5.76
CA ALA A 159 3.30 2.29 6.31
C ALA A 159 3.76 3.76 6.28
N ARG A 160 4.95 4.03 6.81
CA ARG A 160 5.56 5.37 6.71
C ARG A 160 5.73 5.79 5.25
N GLY A 161 5.54 7.08 4.96
CA GLY A 161 5.62 7.60 3.59
C GLY A 161 6.99 7.45 2.90
N ASP A 162 8.07 7.24 3.65
CA ASP A 162 9.41 6.92 3.12
C ASP A 162 9.67 5.42 2.93
N TRP A 163 8.71 4.56 3.32
CA TRP A 163 8.73 3.14 3.03
C TRP A 163 8.33 2.87 1.58
N ALA A 164 9.10 2.02 0.90
CA ALA A 164 8.84 1.59 -0.45
C ALA A 164 8.50 0.11 -0.50
N PHE A 165 7.48 -0.23 -1.27
CA PHE A 165 7.07 -1.59 -1.55
C PHE A 165 7.07 -1.85 -3.05
N GLY A 166 7.79 -2.87 -3.49
CA GLY A 166 7.76 -3.34 -4.86
C GLY A 166 6.79 -4.51 -5.03
N VAL A 167 5.88 -4.44 -5.98
CA VAL A 167 4.96 -5.53 -6.34
C VAL A 167 5.31 -6.07 -7.71
N LEU A 168 5.45 -7.39 -7.84
CA LEU A 168 5.65 -8.07 -9.12
C LEU A 168 4.38 -7.95 -9.99
N LEU A 169 4.54 -7.48 -11.23
CA LEU A 169 3.47 -7.33 -12.22
C LEU A 169 3.40 -8.55 -13.14
N GLY A 170 2.47 -9.46 -12.83
CA GLY A 170 2.18 -10.64 -13.65
C GLY A 170 3.26 -11.73 -13.54
N GLU A 171 2.80 -12.97 -13.34
CA GLU A 171 3.59 -14.18 -13.60
C GLU A 171 3.09 -14.88 -14.86
#